data_AF-A0A952WCN0-F1
#
_entry.id   AF-A0A952WCN0-F1
#
_cell.length_a   1.000
_cell.length_b   1.000
_cell.length_c   1.000
_cell.angle_alpha   90.00
_cell.angle_beta   90.00
_cell.angle_gamma   90.00
#
_symmetry.space_group_name_H-M   'P 1'
#
loop_
_entity.id
_entity.type
_entity.pdbx_description
1 polymer ?
#
loop_
_entity_poly.entity_id
_entity_poly.type
_entity_poly.pdbx_seq_one_letter_code
_entity_poly.pdbx_strand_id
1 'polypeptide(L)'
;MPSPSPTDRRVWRLAFLLTANPDAASTLVSILPAPRHDAIEPAILDRTIIQNARSLPRADAVNLSATPLCAPATLTLATDALAAAHKLPRQPLEAWILKRIDDLDDLHIARAMDCSKTAARTHLAAADEAMALRLADRLPSALAALRDYIDSLDPTPLIAAHRHRRKIRRANRLKIAAGLIAAALLLVTYITLRIILESR
;
A
#
# COMPACT_ATOMS: atom_id res chain seq x y z
N MET A 1 -7.65 8.90 -18.73
CA MET A 1 -8.03 7.95 -17.65
C MET A 1 -8.85 8.72 -16.63
N PRO A 2 -9.92 8.17 -16.07
CA PRO A 2 -10.66 8.85 -15.01
C PRO A 2 -9.72 9.11 -13.82
N SER A 3 -9.85 10.29 -13.19
CA SER A 3 -9.16 10.62 -11.95
C SER A 3 -9.54 9.62 -10.86
N PRO A 4 -8.61 9.23 -9.95
CA PRO A 4 -8.95 8.38 -8.82
C PRO A 4 -10.05 9.03 -7.98
N SER A 5 -11.02 8.23 -7.53
CA SER A 5 -12.05 8.68 -6.62
C SER A 5 -11.44 9.14 -5.27
N PRO A 6 -12.15 9.94 -4.46
CA PRO A 6 -11.71 10.26 -3.09
C PRO A 6 -11.38 9.00 -2.28
N THR A 7 -12.15 7.94 -2.50
CA THR A 7 -11.97 6.65 -1.84
C THR A 7 -10.70 5.93 -2.31
N ASP A 8 -10.37 5.97 -3.62
CA ASP A 8 -9.09 5.47 -4.13
C ASP A 8 -7.90 6.21 -3.49
N ARG A 9 -8.03 7.53 -3.26
CA ARG A 9 -7.00 8.32 -2.58
C ARG A 9 -6.83 7.88 -1.12
N ARG A 10 -7.93 7.68 -0.39
CA ARG A 10 -7.91 7.17 1.01
C ARG A 10 -7.28 5.78 1.09
N VAL A 11 -7.69 4.86 0.22
CA VAL A 11 -7.12 3.51 0.12
C VAL A 11 -5.61 3.58 -0.10
N TRP A 12 -5.19 4.37 -1.07
CA TRP A 12 -3.77 4.54 -1.39
C TRP A 12 -3.01 5.13 -0.19
N ARG A 13 -3.54 6.17 0.43
CA ARG A 13 -2.94 6.85 1.59
C ARG A 13 -2.72 5.89 2.76
N LEU A 14 -3.76 5.18 3.19
CA LEU A 14 -3.66 4.25 4.29
C LEU A 14 -2.69 3.10 3.96
N ALA A 15 -2.76 2.56 2.74
CA ALA A 15 -1.82 1.53 2.30
C ALA A 15 -0.37 2.03 2.24
N PHE A 16 -0.14 3.27 1.82
CA PHE A 16 1.17 3.90 1.83
C PHE A 16 1.69 4.06 3.26
N LEU A 17 0.86 4.53 4.20
CA LEU A 17 1.26 4.67 5.60
C LEU A 17 1.58 3.34 6.29
N LEU A 18 0.89 2.26 5.89
CA LEU A 18 1.13 0.92 6.47
C LEU A 18 2.37 0.21 5.89
N THR A 19 2.81 0.60 4.69
CA THR A 19 3.88 -0.08 3.95
C THR A 19 5.12 0.77 3.69
N ALA A 20 5.02 2.09 3.82
CA ALA A 20 5.98 3.08 3.33
C ALA A 20 6.40 2.86 1.86
N ASN A 21 5.57 2.17 1.08
CA ASN A 21 5.92 1.71 -0.27
C ASN A 21 4.82 2.14 -1.26
N PRO A 22 5.10 3.10 -2.16
CA PRO A 22 4.10 3.60 -3.11
C PRO A 22 3.66 2.56 -4.14
N ASP A 23 4.52 1.60 -4.48
CA ASP A 23 4.18 0.50 -5.38
C ASP A 23 3.26 -0.53 -4.70
N ALA A 24 3.51 -0.82 -3.41
CA ALA A 24 2.60 -1.65 -2.61
C ALA A 24 1.23 -0.98 -2.43
N ALA A 25 1.21 0.32 -2.10
CA ALA A 25 -0.02 1.10 -2.00
C ALA A 25 -0.82 1.09 -3.32
N SER A 26 -0.15 1.30 -4.45
CA SER A 26 -0.78 1.25 -5.77
C SER A 26 -1.26 -0.15 -6.15
N THR A 27 -0.54 -1.19 -5.71
CA THR A 27 -0.96 -2.59 -5.86
C THR A 27 -2.29 -2.83 -5.14
N LEU A 28 -2.41 -2.36 -3.89
CA LEU A 28 -3.61 -2.52 -3.07
C LEU A 28 -4.83 -1.85 -3.71
N VAL A 29 -4.69 -0.61 -4.19
CA VAL A 29 -5.76 0.09 -4.96
C VAL A 29 -6.22 -0.72 -6.17
N SER A 30 -5.32 -1.51 -6.78
CA SER A 30 -5.65 -2.32 -7.94
C SER A 30 -6.25 -3.70 -7.62
N ILE A 31 -6.21 -4.11 -6.35
CA ILE A 31 -6.81 -5.36 -5.85
C ILE A 31 -8.23 -5.10 -5.35
N LEU A 32 -8.48 -3.95 -4.73
CA LEU A 32 -9.81 -3.59 -4.26
C LEU A 32 -10.73 -3.22 -5.45
N PRO A 33 -11.89 -3.87 -5.61
CA PRO A 33 -12.77 -3.65 -6.77
C PRO A 33 -13.45 -2.28 -6.69
N ALA A 34 -13.13 -1.41 -7.66
CA ALA A 34 -13.61 -0.02 -7.76
C ALA A 34 -15.13 0.23 -7.63
N PRO A 35 -16.06 -0.59 -8.17
CA PRO A 35 -17.48 -0.18 -8.21
C PRO A 35 -18.23 -0.31 -6.87
N ARG A 36 -17.56 -0.54 -5.73
CA ARG A 36 -18.23 -0.71 -4.43
C ARG A 36 -17.63 0.06 -3.26
N HIS A 37 -16.56 0.83 -3.45
CA HIS A 37 -15.88 1.44 -2.30
C HIS A 37 -16.78 2.41 -1.52
N ASP A 38 -17.61 3.17 -2.22
CA ASP A 38 -18.51 4.18 -1.60
C ASP A 38 -19.73 3.54 -0.92
N ALA A 39 -20.02 2.27 -1.20
CA ALA A 39 -21.12 1.51 -0.61
C ALA A 39 -20.70 0.67 0.60
N ILE A 40 -19.41 0.57 0.88
CA ILE A 40 -18.86 -0.21 2.00
C ILE A 40 -18.77 0.69 3.23
N GLU A 41 -19.17 0.18 4.40
CA GLU A 41 -18.98 0.88 5.67
C GLU A 41 -17.48 1.25 5.84
N PRO A 42 -17.14 2.51 6.17
CA PRO A 42 -15.76 2.98 6.23
C PRO A 42 -14.82 2.09 7.06
N ALA A 43 -15.29 1.58 8.20
CA ALA A 43 -14.49 0.69 9.04
C ALA A 43 -14.22 -0.68 8.39
N ILE A 44 -15.17 -1.19 7.59
CA ILE A 44 -14.99 -2.44 6.83
C ILE A 44 -13.99 -2.23 5.68
N LEU A 45 -14.04 -1.06 5.02
CA LEU A 45 -13.05 -0.70 4.01
C LEU A 45 -11.64 -0.64 4.62
N ASP A 46 -11.47 0.09 5.72
CA ASP A 46 -10.17 0.22 6.41
C ASP A 46 -9.66 -1.14 6.91
N ARG A 47 -10.56 -2.01 7.41
CA ARG A 47 -10.21 -3.41 7.73
C ARG A 47 -9.65 -4.17 6.54
N THR A 48 -10.32 -4.05 5.40
CA THR A 48 -9.89 -4.72 4.17
C THR A 48 -8.52 -4.21 3.72
N ILE A 49 -8.29 -2.89 3.81
CA ILE A 49 -6.99 -2.28 3.52
C ILE A 49 -5.91 -2.83 4.46
N ILE A 50 -6.14 -2.84 5.78
CA ILE A 50 -5.18 -3.33 6.77
C ILE A 50 -4.83 -4.80 6.54
N GLN A 51 -5.84 -5.65 6.36
CA GLN A 51 -5.63 -7.09 6.12
C GLN A 51 -4.81 -7.35 4.85
N ASN A 52 -5.09 -6.63 3.76
CA ASN A 52 -4.31 -6.75 2.53
C ASN A 52 -2.90 -6.15 2.68
N ALA A 53 -2.74 -5.03 3.40
CA ALA A 53 -1.44 -4.41 3.62
C ALA A 53 -0.46 -5.30 4.40
N ARG A 54 -0.96 -6.18 5.28
CA ARG A 54 -0.14 -7.15 6.03
C ARG A 54 0.60 -8.17 5.16
N SER A 55 0.11 -8.46 3.94
CA SER A 55 0.77 -9.36 3.00
C SER A 55 1.66 -8.65 1.98
N LEU A 56 1.64 -7.32 1.96
CA LEU A 56 2.44 -6.52 1.04
C LEU A 56 3.85 -6.27 1.59
N PRO A 57 4.85 -6.12 0.69
CA PRO A 57 6.19 -5.77 1.09
C PRO A 57 6.21 -4.37 1.70
N ARG A 58 6.85 -4.25 2.87
CA ARG A 58 7.22 -2.94 3.44
C ARG A 58 8.47 -2.43 2.74
N ALA A 59 8.64 -1.11 2.68
CA ALA A 59 9.90 -0.54 2.24
C ALA A 59 11.01 -0.88 3.25
N ASP A 60 12.20 -1.22 2.74
CA ASP A 60 13.39 -1.51 3.56
C ASP A 60 13.87 -0.26 4.30
N ALA A 61 13.71 0.90 3.67
CA ALA A 61 13.99 2.20 4.24
C ALA A 61 12.84 3.17 3.91
N VAL A 62 12.47 4.00 4.88
CA VAL A 62 11.50 5.07 4.68
C VAL A 62 12.25 6.26 4.08
N ASN A 63 11.93 6.59 2.83
CA ASN A 63 12.47 7.77 2.15
C ASN A 63 11.33 8.48 1.39
N LEU A 64 10.87 9.59 1.96
CA LEU A 64 9.80 10.38 1.37
C LEU A 64 10.35 11.24 0.22
N SER A 65 9.62 11.27 -0.90
CA SER A 65 10.01 12.10 -2.04
C SER A 65 9.57 13.53 -1.83
N ALA A 66 10.39 14.50 -2.23
CA ALA A 66 10.01 15.91 -2.16
C ALA A 66 8.73 16.17 -2.97
N THR A 67 7.79 16.88 -2.37
CA THR A 67 6.61 17.43 -3.04
C THR A 67 6.78 18.93 -3.22
N PRO A 68 6.22 19.56 -4.28
CA PRO A 68 6.35 21.00 -4.51
C PRO A 68 5.86 21.88 -3.35
N LEU A 69 4.97 21.33 -2.53
CA LEU A 69 4.31 22.02 -1.41
C LEU A 69 5.02 21.80 -0.06
N CYS A 70 6.03 20.92 0.00
CA CYS A 70 6.67 20.54 1.25
C CYS A 70 8.10 21.09 1.34
N ALA A 71 8.34 21.93 2.35
CA ALA A 71 9.67 22.45 2.63
C ALA A 71 10.63 21.32 3.09
N PRO A 72 11.95 21.43 2.83
CA PRO A 72 12.91 20.38 3.19
C PRO A 72 12.92 19.99 4.69
N ALA A 73 12.75 20.97 5.58
CA ALA A 73 12.68 20.73 7.02
C ALA A 73 11.42 19.92 7.39
N THR A 74 10.27 20.27 6.81
CA THR A 74 9.02 19.53 6.97
C THR A 74 9.12 18.11 6.42
N LEU A 75 9.76 17.94 5.25
CA LEU A 75 10.01 16.61 4.67
C LEU A 75 10.86 15.73 5.58
N THR A 76 11.89 16.30 6.21
CA THR A 76 12.77 15.58 7.15
C THR A 76 11.97 15.14 8.38
N LEU A 77 11.16 16.03 8.95
CA LEU A 77 10.28 15.72 10.09
C LEU A 77 9.24 14.65 9.76
N ALA A 78 8.61 14.73 8.58
CA ALA A 78 7.66 13.72 8.11
C ALA A 78 8.35 12.36 7.90
N THR A 79 9.57 12.36 7.36
CA THR A 79 10.36 11.14 7.13
C THR A 79 10.73 10.51 8.47
N ASP A 80 11.19 11.30 9.44
CA ASP A 80 11.51 10.83 10.79
C ASP A 80 10.28 10.22 11.48
N ALA A 81 9.11 10.87 11.37
CA ALA A 81 7.86 10.38 11.94
C ALA A 81 7.45 9.02 11.34
N LEU A 82 7.45 8.91 10.00
CA LEU A 82 7.07 7.68 9.34
C LEU A 82 8.10 6.56 9.57
N ALA A 83 9.40 6.89 9.59
CA ALA A 83 10.46 5.94 9.91
C ALA A 83 10.34 5.42 11.36
N ALA A 84 10.01 6.29 12.32
CA ALA A 84 9.76 5.89 13.70
C ALA A 84 8.52 4.99 13.82
N ALA A 85 7.43 5.35 13.14
CA ALA A 85 6.19 4.56 13.13
C ALA A 85 6.43 3.16 12.53
N HIS A 86 7.22 3.04 11.46
CA HIS A 86 7.54 1.76 10.84
C HIS A 86 8.40 0.81 11.69
N LYS A 87 9.01 1.31 12.78
CA LYS A 87 9.69 0.48 13.79
C LYS A 87 8.73 -0.12 14.82
N LEU A 88 7.45 0.25 14.80
CA LEU A 88 6.42 -0.31 15.68
C LEU A 88 6.01 -1.72 15.21
N PRO A 89 5.56 -2.59 16.13
CA PRO A 89 4.85 -3.82 15.76
C PRO A 89 3.59 -3.50 14.94
N ARG A 90 3.10 -4.48 14.16
CA ARG A 90 2.03 -4.24 13.16
C ARG A 90 0.75 -3.63 13.75
N GLN A 91 0.19 -4.21 14.80
CA GLN A 91 -1.06 -3.73 15.39
C GLN A 91 -0.92 -2.34 16.08
N PRO A 92 0.14 -2.07 16.87
CA PRO A 92 0.44 -0.71 17.33
C PRO A 92 0.57 0.32 16.20
N LEU A 93 1.26 -0.02 15.10
CA LEU A 93 1.34 0.86 13.91
C LEU A 93 -0.05 1.16 13.33
N GLU A 94 -0.87 0.13 13.14
CA GLU A 94 -2.23 0.24 12.60
C GLU A 94 -3.08 1.18 13.49
N ALA A 95 -3.10 0.93 14.81
CA ALA A 95 -3.84 1.77 15.77
C ALA A 95 -3.35 3.21 15.76
N TRP A 96 -2.03 3.41 15.71
CA TRP A 96 -1.42 4.73 15.71
C TRP A 96 -1.75 5.53 14.45
N ILE A 97 -1.67 4.92 13.26
CA ILE A 97 -2.05 5.60 12.01
C ILE A 97 -3.53 5.99 12.05
N LEU A 98 -4.42 5.05 12.37
CA LEU A 98 -5.86 5.32 12.37
C LEU A 98 -6.25 6.40 13.39
N LYS A 99 -5.60 6.45 14.56
CA LYS A 99 -5.89 7.47 15.58
C LYS A 99 -5.17 8.78 15.32
N ARG A 100 -3.87 8.75 15.11
CA ARG A 100 -3.01 9.95 15.10
C ARG A 100 -2.91 10.58 13.72
N ILE A 101 -3.15 9.86 12.64
CA ILE A 101 -3.14 10.44 11.29
C ILE A 101 -4.57 10.69 10.81
N ASP A 102 -5.44 9.68 10.93
CA ASP A 102 -6.80 9.76 10.38
C ASP A 102 -7.87 10.27 11.38
N ASP A 103 -7.49 10.51 12.65
CA ASP A 103 -8.36 10.99 13.73
C ASP A 103 -9.66 10.20 13.93
N LEU A 104 -9.58 8.88 13.80
CA LEU A 104 -10.74 7.99 13.91
C LEU A 104 -11.10 7.70 15.38
N ASP A 105 -12.38 7.44 15.62
CA ASP A 105 -12.85 7.08 16.95
C ASP A 105 -12.51 5.62 17.32
N ASP A 106 -12.53 5.32 18.62
CA ASP A 106 -12.09 4.01 19.13
C ASP A 106 -12.97 2.84 18.65
N LEU A 107 -14.25 3.07 18.34
CA LEU A 107 -15.13 2.04 17.79
C LEU A 107 -14.75 1.74 16.33
N HIS A 108 -14.50 2.77 15.53
CA HIS A 108 -14.02 2.60 14.16
C HIS A 108 -12.69 1.85 14.14
N ILE A 109 -11.72 2.26 14.96
CA ILE A 109 -10.41 1.62 15.04
C ILE A 109 -10.54 0.14 15.40
N ALA A 110 -11.33 -0.19 16.42
CA ALA A 110 -11.57 -1.58 16.83
C ALA A 110 -12.16 -2.44 15.70
N ARG A 111 -13.13 -1.90 14.96
CA ARG A 111 -13.74 -2.57 13.80
C ARG A 111 -12.75 -2.75 12.64
N ALA A 112 -11.98 -1.70 12.34
CA ALA A 112 -10.96 -1.71 11.29
C ALA A 112 -9.84 -2.73 11.60
N MET A 113 -9.41 -2.82 12.86
CA MET A 113 -8.35 -3.74 13.28
C MET A 113 -8.82 -5.18 13.53
N ASP A 114 -10.13 -5.43 13.49
CA ASP A 114 -10.75 -6.70 13.89
C ASP A 114 -10.44 -7.11 15.35
N CYS A 115 -10.57 -6.16 16.28
CA CYS A 115 -10.31 -6.40 17.69
C CYS A 115 -11.33 -5.69 18.59
N SER A 116 -11.22 -5.90 19.92
CA SER A 116 -12.03 -5.16 20.89
C SER A 116 -11.54 -3.72 21.04
N LYS A 117 -12.41 -2.82 21.53
CA LYS A 117 -12.02 -1.44 21.88
C LYS A 117 -10.87 -1.39 22.88
N THR A 118 -10.89 -2.27 23.87
CA THR A 118 -9.83 -2.37 24.88
C THR A 118 -8.50 -2.76 24.23
N ALA A 119 -8.48 -3.76 23.35
CA ALA A 119 -7.27 -4.16 22.63
C ALA A 119 -6.74 -3.03 21.73
N ALA A 120 -7.61 -2.34 21.00
CA ALA A 120 -7.23 -1.19 20.18
C ALA A 120 -6.57 -0.08 21.01
N ARG A 121 -7.14 0.24 22.18
CA ARG A 121 -6.56 1.23 23.12
C ARG A 121 -5.20 0.78 23.65
N THR A 122 -5.04 -0.50 23.99
CA THR A 122 -3.74 -1.04 24.43
C THR A 122 -2.69 -0.92 23.34
N HIS A 123 -3.03 -1.24 22.09
CA HIS A 123 -2.12 -1.08 20.95
C HIS A 123 -1.75 0.37 20.69
N LEU A 124 -2.72 1.29 20.79
CA LEU A 124 -2.50 2.71 20.65
C LEU A 124 -1.60 3.25 21.77
N ALA A 125 -1.85 2.89 23.03
CA ALA A 125 -1.03 3.33 24.16
C ALA A 125 0.43 2.86 24.01
N ALA A 126 0.64 1.60 23.62
CA ALA A 126 1.98 1.08 23.34
C ALA A 126 2.66 1.80 22.17
N ALA A 127 1.90 2.20 21.14
CA ALA A 127 2.44 2.98 20.04
C ALA A 127 2.80 4.40 20.45
N ASP A 128 1.94 5.08 21.22
CA ASP A 128 2.18 6.44 21.71
C ASP A 128 3.44 6.49 22.61
N GLU A 129 3.61 5.54 23.52
CA GLU A 129 4.81 5.40 24.35
C GLU A 129 6.07 5.21 23.49
N ALA A 130 6.00 4.27 22.54
CA ALA A 130 7.11 3.96 21.65
C ALA A 130 7.49 5.13 20.72
N MET A 131 6.51 5.93 20.29
CA MET A 131 6.72 7.12 19.47
C MET A 131 7.28 8.29 20.31
N ALA A 132 6.77 8.49 21.52
CA ALA A 132 7.29 9.47 22.46
C ALA A 132 8.76 9.19 22.81
N LEU A 133 9.12 7.92 23.04
CA LEU A 133 10.52 7.54 23.31
C LEU A 133 11.46 7.85 22.12
N ARG A 134 10.99 7.68 20.88
CA ARG A 134 11.81 7.84 19.67
C ARG A 134 11.96 9.29 19.22
N LEU A 135 10.91 10.08 19.35
CA LEU A 135 10.85 11.45 18.82
C LEU A 135 10.94 12.50 19.92
N ALA A 136 10.72 12.13 21.19
CA ALA A 136 10.75 13.02 22.34
C ALA A 136 9.96 14.32 22.07
N ASP A 137 10.56 15.47 22.35
CA ASP A 137 9.95 16.79 22.16
C ASP A 137 9.62 17.10 20.69
N ARG A 138 10.19 16.36 19.73
CA ARG A 138 9.90 16.54 18.30
C ARG A 138 8.58 15.89 17.88
N LEU A 139 7.99 14.99 18.69
CA LEU A 139 6.81 14.22 18.31
C LEU A 139 5.66 15.09 17.75
N PRO A 140 5.23 16.20 18.39
CA PRO A 140 4.13 17.01 17.87
C PRO A 140 4.45 17.62 16.50
N SER A 141 5.66 18.17 16.33
CA SER A 141 6.10 18.77 15.07
C SER A 141 6.27 17.74 13.94
N ALA A 142 6.77 16.55 14.27
CA ALA A 142 6.97 15.47 13.33
C ALA A 142 5.63 14.88 12.87
N LEU A 143 4.66 14.75 13.78
CA LEU A 143 3.31 14.32 13.46
C LEU A 143 2.58 15.34 12.56
N ALA A 144 2.67 16.63 12.87
CA ALA A 144 2.10 17.69 12.03
C ALA A 144 2.71 17.68 10.63
N ALA A 145 4.05 17.62 10.54
CA ALA A 145 4.75 17.54 9.26
C ALA A 145 4.36 16.30 8.45
N LEU A 146 4.14 15.16 9.10
CA LEU A 146 3.69 13.95 8.44
C LEU A 146 2.26 14.09 7.89
N ARG A 147 1.33 14.68 8.66
CA ARG A 147 -0.03 14.97 8.17
C ARG A 147 -0.01 15.91 6.97
N ASP A 148 0.72 17.02 7.07
CA ASP A 148 0.87 18.00 5.99
C ASP A 148 1.46 17.35 4.72
N TYR A 149 2.50 16.53 4.89
CA TYR A 149 3.11 15.80 3.77
C TYR A 149 2.08 14.89 3.10
N ILE A 150 1.35 14.10 3.88
CA ILE A 150 0.36 13.15 3.36
C ILE A 150 -0.78 13.86 2.64
N ASP A 151 -1.29 14.96 3.20
CA ASP A 151 -2.36 15.74 2.58
C ASP A 151 -1.90 16.44 1.30
N SER A 152 -0.60 16.71 1.16
CA SER A 152 0.02 17.23 -0.07
C SER A 152 0.22 16.17 -1.17
N LEU A 153 0.10 14.87 -0.86
CA LEU A 153 0.32 13.81 -1.83
C LEU A 153 -0.83 13.71 -2.82
N ASP A 154 -0.50 13.81 -4.11
CA ASP A 154 -1.40 13.37 -5.18
C ASP A 154 -1.06 11.93 -5.58
N PRO A 155 -1.89 10.93 -5.24
CA PRO A 155 -1.65 9.54 -5.63
C PRO A 155 -1.98 9.27 -7.10
N THR A 156 -2.65 10.20 -7.80
CA THR A 156 -3.08 10.05 -9.20
C THR A 156 -1.97 9.63 -10.16
N PRO A 157 -0.83 10.35 -10.25
CA PRO A 157 0.27 9.96 -11.14
C PRO A 157 0.86 8.59 -10.78
N LEU A 158 0.97 8.27 -9.49
CA LEU A 158 1.54 7.01 -9.02
C LEU A 158 0.65 5.81 -9.35
N ILE A 159 -0.66 5.94 -9.11
CA ILE A 159 -1.66 4.93 -9.47
C ILE A 159 -1.69 4.73 -10.98
N ALA A 160 -1.68 5.82 -11.77
CA ALA A 160 -1.69 5.75 -13.23
C ALA A 160 -0.42 5.06 -13.77
N ALA A 161 0.77 5.45 -13.29
CA ALA A 161 2.04 4.84 -13.65
C ALA A 161 2.08 3.35 -13.30
N HIS A 162 1.59 2.98 -12.12
CA HIS A 162 1.52 1.59 -11.69
C HIS A 162 0.57 0.76 -12.58
N ARG A 163 -0.64 1.27 -12.87
CA ARG A 163 -1.60 0.63 -13.79
C ARG A 163 -0.98 0.44 -15.19
N HIS A 164 -0.26 1.45 -15.68
CA HIS A 164 0.42 1.38 -16.98
C HIS A 164 1.53 0.30 -17.00
N ARG A 165 2.41 0.29 -15.98
CA ARG A 165 3.45 -0.75 -15.81
C ARG A 165 2.83 -2.15 -15.75
N ARG A 166 1.72 -2.33 -15.02
CA ARG A 166 1.01 -3.61 -14.91
C ARG A 166 0.44 -4.06 -16.26
N LYS A 167 -0.13 -3.15 -17.05
CA LYS A 167 -0.61 -3.43 -18.42
C LYS A 167 0.52 -3.90 -19.33
N ILE A 168 1.67 -3.21 -19.30
CA ILE A 168 2.86 -3.61 -20.07
C ILE A 168 3.36 -4.99 -19.64
N ARG A 169 3.50 -5.23 -18.33
CA ARG A 169 3.95 -6.52 -17.80
C ARG A 169 3.00 -7.65 -18.20
N ARG A 170 1.69 -7.43 -18.16
CA ARG A 170 0.69 -8.42 -18.61
C ARG A 170 0.83 -8.71 -20.10
N ALA A 171 0.98 -7.68 -20.93
CA ALA A 171 1.19 -7.84 -22.37
C ALA A 171 2.47 -8.65 -22.66
N ASN A 172 3.57 -8.34 -21.97
CA ASN A 172 4.83 -9.06 -22.15
C ASN A 172 4.74 -10.53 -21.68
N ARG A 173 4.06 -10.79 -20.55
CA ARG A 173 3.80 -12.18 -20.10
C ARG A 173 2.98 -12.97 -21.10
N LEU A 174 1.94 -12.37 -21.68
CA LEU A 174 1.13 -13.02 -22.71
C LEU A 174 1.94 -13.32 -23.97
N LYS A 175 2.83 -12.40 -24.40
CA LYS A 175 3.75 -12.64 -25.52
C LYS A 175 4.69 -13.82 -25.24
N ILE A 176 5.28 -13.87 -24.05
CA ILE A 176 6.16 -14.98 -23.64
C ILE A 176 5.38 -16.30 -23.61
N ALA A 177 4.19 -16.32 -23.00
CA ALA A 177 3.35 -17.51 -22.93
C ALA A 177 2.94 -18.01 -24.33
N ALA A 178 2.54 -17.10 -25.22
CA ALA A 178 2.22 -17.45 -26.60
C ALA A 178 3.43 -18.02 -27.36
N GLY A 179 4.62 -17.44 -27.16
CA GLY A 179 5.87 -17.96 -27.72
C GLY A 179 6.21 -19.37 -27.24
N LEU A 180 6.04 -19.64 -25.94
CA LEU A 180 6.25 -20.97 -25.37
C LEU A 180 5.26 -22.01 -25.93
N ILE A 181 3.98 -21.63 -26.06
CA ILE A 181 2.95 -22.50 -26.65
C ILE A 181 3.29 -22.81 -28.12
N ALA A 182 3.68 -21.79 -28.91
CA ALA A 182 4.07 -21.99 -30.29
C ALA A 182 5.30 -22.91 -30.44
N ALA A 183 6.31 -22.73 -29.58
CA ALA A 183 7.50 -23.59 -29.57
C ALA A 183 7.16 -25.04 -29.22
N ALA A 184 6.26 -25.26 -28.24
CA ALA A 184 5.80 -26.60 -27.88
C ALA A 184 5.04 -27.28 -29.04
N LEU A 185 4.17 -26.55 -29.74
CA LEU A 185 3.46 -27.07 -30.90
C LEU A 185 4.41 -27.42 -32.06
N LEU A 186 5.43 -26.61 -32.32
CA LEU A 186 6.46 -26.92 -33.31
C LEU A 186 7.26 -28.16 -32.94
N LEU A 187 7.64 -28.31 -31.66
CA LEU A 187 8.35 -29.49 -31.18
C LEU A 187 7.52 -30.76 -31.33
N VAL A 188 6.24 -30.73 -30.95
CA VAL A 188 5.31 -31.86 -31.14
C VAL A 188 5.20 -32.20 -32.62
N THR A 189 5.02 -31.20 -33.48
CA THR A 189 4.92 -31.40 -34.94
C THR A 189 6.20 -32.00 -35.54
N TYR A 190 7.37 -31.56 -35.07
CA TYR A 190 8.65 -32.10 -35.50
C TYR A 190 8.82 -33.57 -35.08
N ILE A 191 8.47 -33.90 -33.83
CA ILE A 191 8.53 -35.27 -33.31
C ILE A 191 7.60 -36.19 -34.11
N THR A 192 6.37 -35.77 -34.38
CA THR A 192 5.42 -36.58 -35.17
C THR A 192 5.91 -36.78 -36.60
N LEU A 193 6.42 -35.74 -37.25
CA LEU A 193 6.98 -35.84 -38.61
C LEU A 193 8.17 -36.81 -38.65
N ARG A 194 9.06 -36.73 -37.66
CA ARG A 194 10.22 -37.60 -37.54
C ARG A 194 9.83 -39.07 -37.40
N ILE A 195 8.87 -39.39 -36.52
CA ILE A 195 8.37 -40.76 -36.32
C ILE A 195 7.80 -41.32 -37.64
N ILE A 196 7.06 -40.51 -38.39
CA ILE A 196 6.49 -40.93 -39.68
C ILE A 196 7.59 -41.23 -40.70
N LEU A 197 8.64 -40.41 -40.76
CA LEU A 197 9.75 -40.61 -41.69
C LEU A 197 10.60 -41.84 -41.36
N GLU A 198 10.84 -42.14 -40.07
CA GLU A 198 11.58 -43.34 -39.64
C GLU A 198 10.77 -44.64 -39.82
N SER A 199 9.44 -44.54 -39.99
CA SER A 199 8.55 -45.70 -40.20
C SER A 199 8.37 -46.14 -41.67
N ARG A 200 9.02 -45.45 -42.61
CA ARG A 200 9.00 -45.77 -44.05
C ARG A 200 10.33 -46.35 -44.48
#